data_AF-A0A7C5TV13-F1
#
_entry.id   AF-A0A7C5TV13-F1
#
_cell.length_a   1.000
_cell.length_b   1.000
_cell.length_c   1.000
_cell.angle_alpha   90.00
_cell.angle_beta   90.00
_cell.angle_gamma   90.00
#
_symmetry.space_group_name_H-M   'P 1'
#
loop_
_entity.id
_entity.type
_entity.pdbx_description
1 polymer ?
#
loop_
_entity_poly.entity_id
_entity_poly.type
_entity_poly.pdbx_seq_one_letter_code
_entity_poly.pdbx_strand_id
1 'polypeptide(L)'
;MRILLVASRFPLPPWRGNQVRMVQWLRALAGHDLALVAPSPGDGAEEELGTKLGVTFFGHRPGRIAAGLGGFRALATGRPVQEGIYGGAAARAALQRALAAGPWDL
;
A
#
# COMPACT_ATOMS: atom_id res chain seq x y z
N MET A 1 16.44 -4.13 -10.15
CA MET A 1 15.05 -4.37 -10.56
C MET A 1 14.18 -3.31 -9.96
N ARG A 2 13.08 -2.96 -10.62
CA ARG A 2 12.09 -1.98 -10.16
C ARG A 2 10.88 -2.77 -9.66
N ILE A 3 10.60 -2.72 -8.37
CA ILE A 3 9.61 -3.60 -7.74
C ILE A 3 8.49 -2.75 -7.16
N LEU A 4 7.26 -3.05 -7.60
CA LEU A 4 6.05 -2.44 -7.05
C LEU A 4 5.38 -3.39 -6.07
N LEU A 5 5.32 -2.99 -4.80
CA LEU A 5 4.65 -3.72 -3.73
C LEU A 5 3.29 -3.10 -3.43
N VAL A 6 2.26 -3.93 -3.28
CA VAL A 6 0.91 -3.51 -2.86
C VAL A 6 0.57 -4.17 -1.54
N ALA A 7 0.21 -3.37 -0.53
CA ALA A 7 -0.05 -3.85 0.81
C ALA A 7 -1.34 -3.28 1.42
N SER A 8 -2.02 -4.07 2.24
CA SER A 8 -3.23 -3.64 2.97
C SER A 8 -2.95 -2.74 4.15
N ARG A 9 -1.69 -2.58 4.55
CA ARG A 9 -1.30 -1.83 5.77
C ARG A 9 -0.01 -1.09 5.55
N PHE A 10 0.07 0.10 6.13
CA PHE A 10 1.32 0.82 6.30
C PHE A 10 2.28 0.02 7.19
N PRO A 11 3.56 -0.15 6.81
CA PRO A 11 4.47 -1.06 7.48
C PRO A 11 5.11 -0.50 8.76
N LEU A 12 4.99 0.81 9.01
CA LEU A 12 5.56 1.47 10.18
C LEU A 12 4.49 2.02 11.13
N PRO A 13 4.78 2.17 12.43
CA PRO A 13 5.72 1.32 13.17
C PRO A 13 5.30 -0.16 13.10
N PRO A 14 6.25 -1.12 13.11
CA PRO A 14 5.97 -2.54 12.85
C PRO A 14 5.46 -3.28 14.09
N TRP A 15 4.29 -2.91 14.60
CA TRP A 15 3.73 -3.50 15.82
C TRP A 15 3.01 -4.83 15.59
N ARG A 16 2.54 -5.08 14.37
CA ARG A 16 1.79 -6.30 14.01
C ARG A 16 2.61 -7.20 13.11
N GLY A 17 2.40 -8.52 13.21
CA GLY A 17 3.18 -9.51 12.44
C GLY A 17 3.25 -9.25 10.92
N ASN A 18 2.16 -8.78 10.30
CA ASN A 18 2.19 -8.42 8.87
C ASN A 18 3.08 -7.20 8.58
N GLN A 19 3.09 -6.21 9.47
CA GLN A 19 3.94 -5.03 9.33
C GLN A 19 5.42 -5.39 9.52
N VAL A 20 5.73 -6.22 10.53
CA VAL A 20 7.09 -6.77 10.74
C VAL A 20 7.58 -7.49 9.49
N ARG A 21 6.76 -8.39 8.94
CA ARG A 21 7.09 -9.13 7.71
C ARG A 21 7.33 -8.20 6.53
N MET A 22 6.47 -7.19 6.34
CA MET A 22 6.65 -6.21 5.27
C MET A 22 7.96 -5.42 5.43
N VAL A 23 8.30 -4.96 6.64
CA VAL A 23 9.58 -4.29 6.90
C VAL A 23 10.76 -5.21 6.60
N GLN A 24 10.67 -6.50 6.97
CA GLN A 24 11.72 -7.47 6.64
C GLN A 24 11.87 -7.67 5.12
N TRP A 25 10.77 -7.75 4.37
CA TRP A 25 10.82 -7.82 2.90
C TRP A 25 11.43 -6.56 2.28
N LEU A 26 11.00 -5.38 2.72
CA LEU A 26 11.55 -4.11 2.23
C LEU A 26 13.06 -4.02 2.49
N ARG A 27 13.52 -4.50 3.66
CA ARG A 27 14.96 -4.57 3.98
C ARG A 27 15.70 -5.62 3.14
N ALA A 28 15.10 -6.79 2.92
CA ALA A 28 15.70 -7.83 2.10
C ALA A 28 15.84 -7.42 0.63
N LEU A 29 14.94 -6.55 0.17
CA LEU A 29 14.95 -5.98 -1.18
C LEU A 29 15.73 -4.65 -1.26
N ALA A 30 16.43 -4.26 -0.19
CA ALA A 30 17.27 -3.07 -0.19
C ALA A 30 18.36 -3.19 -1.28
N GLY A 31 18.46 -2.17 -2.13
CA GLY A 31 19.32 -2.20 -3.33
C GLY A 31 18.54 -2.36 -4.65
N HIS A 32 17.21 -2.54 -4.58
CA HIS A 32 16.30 -2.39 -5.70
C HIS A 32 15.57 -1.04 -5.64
N ASP A 33 15.00 -0.62 -6.77
CA ASP A 33 14.11 0.54 -6.82
C ASP A 33 12.72 0.09 -6.37
N LEU A 34 12.31 0.49 -5.17
CA LEU A 34 11.11 0.00 -4.50
C LEU A 34 10.03 1.07 -4.45
N ALA A 35 8.85 0.73 -4.96
CA ALA A 35 7.63 1.48 -4.72
C ALA A 35 6.64 0.68 -3.85
N LEU A 36 5.96 1.38 -2.94
CA LEU A 36 4.92 0.79 -2.10
C LEU A 36 3.60 1.54 -2.26
N VAL A 37 2.54 0.81 -2.59
CA VAL A 37 1.15 1.27 -2.51
C VAL A 37 0.52 0.67 -1.26
N ALA A 38 0.10 1.52 -0.32
CA ALA A 38 -0.60 1.09 0.89
C ALA A 38 -1.47 2.22 1.47
N PRO A 39 -2.37 1.93 2.44
CA PRO A 39 -3.08 2.97 3.17
C PRO A 39 -2.10 3.92 3.86
N SER A 40 -2.31 5.24 3.73
CA SER A 40 -1.51 6.26 4.40
C SER A 40 -2.03 6.49 5.83
N PRO A 41 -1.16 6.44 6.87
CA PRO A 41 -1.54 6.73 8.25
C PRO A 41 -1.72 8.23 8.52
N GLY A 42 -1.34 9.11 7.59
CA GLY A 42 -1.32 10.55 7.81
C GLY A 42 -0.20 11.23 7.04
N ASP A 43 0.03 12.49 7.38
CA ASP A 43 1.12 13.30 6.82
C ASP A 43 2.47 12.77 7.31
N GLY A 44 3.54 12.93 6.51
CA GLY A 44 4.89 12.45 6.83
C GLY A 44 5.15 10.97 6.56
N ALA A 45 4.14 10.18 6.21
CA ALA A 45 4.30 8.74 5.92
C ALA A 45 5.24 8.44 4.75
N GLU A 46 5.22 9.30 3.73
CA GLU A 46 6.09 9.19 2.55
C GLU A 46 7.55 9.47 2.90
N GLU A 47 7.81 10.57 3.61
CA GLU A 47 9.13 10.92 4.12
C GLU A 47 9.67 9.84 5.05
N GLU A 48 8.84 9.33 5.97
CA GLU A 48 9.26 8.28 6.90
C GLU A 48 9.72 7.00 6.18
N LEU A 49 8.98 6.56 5.16
CA LEU A 49 9.36 5.40 4.35
C LEU A 49 10.58 5.66 3.48
N GLY A 50 10.65 6.83 2.84
CA GLY A 50 11.80 7.25 2.04
C GLY A 50 13.07 7.27 2.88
N THR A 51 13.04 7.92 4.04
CA THR A 51 14.21 8.07 4.91
C THR A 51 14.60 6.76 5.61
N LYS A 52 13.64 6.00 6.15
CA LYS A 52 13.97 4.80 6.95
C LYS A 52 14.24 3.55 6.11
N LEU A 53 13.61 3.43 4.94
CA LEU A 53 13.63 2.21 4.14
C LEU A 53 14.01 2.44 2.67
N GLY A 54 14.18 3.68 2.22
CA GLY A 54 14.53 3.96 0.81
C GLY A 54 13.42 3.62 -0.17
N VAL A 55 12.16 3.73 0.25
CA VAL A 55 10.99 3.29 -0.52
C VAL A 55 10.17 4.48 -0.98
N THR A 56 9.87 4.56 -2.28
CA THR A 56 8.90 5.53 -2.81
C THR A 56 7.48 5.11 -2.40
N PHE A 57 6.73 6.01 -1.78
CA PHE A 57 5.43 5.69 -1.22
C PHE A 57 4.26 6.33 -1.99
N PHE A 58 3.36 5.48 -2.49
CA PHE A 58 2.10 5.87 -3.10
C PHE A 58 0.95 5.59 -2.13
N GLY A 59 0.83 6.47 -1.13
CA GLY A 59 -0.22 6.37 -0.11
C GLY A 59 -1.62 6.66 -0.64
N HIS A 60 -2.62 6.00 -0.07
CA HIS A 60 -4.04 6.37 -0.23
C HIS A 60 -4.76 6.45 1.11
N ARG A 61 -5.70 7.38 1.25
CA ARG A 61 -6.58 7.42 2.44
C ARG A 61 -7.88 6.69 2.11
N PRO A 62 -8.21 5.58 2.78
CA PRO A 62 -9.55 5.01 2.66
C PRO A 62 -10.55 6.00 3.24
N GLY A 63 -11.39 6.60 2.39
CA GLY A 63 -12.48 7.44 2.89
C GLY A 63 -13.38 6.62 3.82
N ARG A 64 -13.78 7.19 4.96
CA ARG A 64 -14.61 6.47 5.97
C ARG A 64 -15.89 5.88 5.36
N ILE A 65 -16.46 6.56 4.36
CA ILE A 65 -17.62 6.11 3.57
C ILE A 65 -17.26 5.00 2.57
N ALA A 66 -16.07 5.07 1.95
CA ALA A 66 -15.58 4.08 0.99
C ALA A 66 -15.17 2.75 1.66
N ALA A 67 -14.73 2.78 2.93
CA ALA A 67 -14.51 1.56 3.72
C ALA A 67 -15.83 0.80 3.98
N GLY A 68 -16.93 1.52 4.24
CA GLY A 68 -18.26 0.94 4.40
C GLY A 68 -18.84 0.39 3.09
N LEU A 69 -18.75 1.15 1.99
CA LEU A 69 -19.20 0.72 0.65
C LEU A 69 -18.36 -0.40 0.06
N GLY A 70 -17.04 -0.41 0.30
CA GLY A 70 -16.14 -1.48 -0.10
C GLY A 70 -16.46 -2.80 0.58
N GLY A 71 -16.84 -2.76 1.86
CA GLY A 71 -17.32 -3.93 2.59
C GLY A 71 -18.66 -4.46 2.07
N PHE A 72 -19.61 -3.57 1.73
CA PHE A 72 -20.88 -3.96 1.11
C PHE A 72 -20.70 -4.59 -0.28
N ARG A 73 -19.81 -4.04 -1.12
CA ARG A 73 -19.53 -4.59 -2.45
C ARG A 73 -18.79 -5.92 -2.41
N ALA A 74 -17.90 -6.11 -1.42
CA ALA A 74 -17.25 -7.38 -1.15
C ALA A 74 -18.26 -8.47 -0.75
N LEU A 75 -19.21 -8.14 0.13
CA LEU A 75 -20.34 -9.02 0.49
C LEU A 75 -21.19 -9.39 -0.73
N ALA A 76 -21.54 -8.41 -1.58
CA ALA A 76 -22.34 -8.65 -2.79
C ALA A 76 -21.64 -9.48 -3.88
N THR A 77 -20.30 -9.61 -3.81
CA THR A 77 -19.49 -10.36 -4.78
C THR A 77 -18.90 -11.65 -4.20
N GLY A 78 -19.26 -12.01 -2.96
CA GLY A 78 -18.71 -13.17 -2.26
C GLY A 78 -17.23 -13.06 -1.91
N ARG A 79 -16.66 -11.84 -1.96
CA ARG A 79 -15.25 -11.59 -1.69
C ARG A 79 -15.01 -11.16 -0.24
N PRO A 80 -13.82 -11.41 0.32
CA PRO A 80 -13.50 -10.97 1.67
C PRO A 80 -13.65 -9.46 1.80
N VAL A 81 -14.25 -8.98 2.90
CA VAL A 81 -14.43 -7.54 3.19
C VAL A 81 -13.10 -6.77 3.15
N GLN A 82 -11.97 -7.44 3.40
CA GLN A 82 -10.63 -6.85 3.27
C GLN A 82 -10.30 -6.41 1.84
N GLU A 83 -10.95 -6.96 0.80
CA GLU A 83 -10.80 -6.48 -0.58
C GLU A 83 -11.38 -5.08 -0.77
N GLY A 84 -12.31 -4.64 0.08
CA GLY A 84 -12.86 -3.29 0.06
C GLY A 84 -11.78 -2.20 0.20
N ILE A 85 -10.65 -2.52 0.84
CA ILE A 85 -9.50 -1.62 1.01
C ILE A 85 -8.77 -1.39 -0.32
N TYR A 86 -8.74 -2.41 -1.20
CA TYR A 86 -8.11 -2.34 -2.53
C TYR A 86 -9.10 -1.93 -3.62
N GLY A 87 -10.40 -2.17 -3.40
CA GLY A 87 -11.47 -1.88 -4.36
C GLY A 87 -11.87 -0.41 -4.46
N GLY A 88 -11.40 0.46 -3.56
CA GLY A 88 -11.74 1.88 -3.53
C GLY A 88 -11.08 2.69 -4.65
N ALA A 89 -11.74 3.77 -5.09
CA ALA A 89 -11.21 4.67 -6.12
C ALA A 89 -9.85 5.27 -5.73
N ALA A 90 -9.65 5.60 -4.45
CA ALA A 90 -8.38 6.13 -3.94
C ALA A 90 -7.23 5.12 -4.03
N ALA A 91 -7.48 3.84 -3.73
CA ALA A 91 -6.50 2.78 -3.85
C ALA A 91 -6.12 2.55 -5.33
N ARG A 92 -7.11 2.52 -6.22
CA ARG A 92 -6.88 2.43 -7.67
C ARG A 92 -6.10 3.62 -8.21
N ALA A 93 -6.43 4.83 -7.79
CA ALA A 93 -5.70 6.03 -8.21
C ALA A 93 -4.24 6.01 -7.73
N ALA A 94 -3.98 5.56 -6.50
CA ALA A 94 -2.61 5.38 -6.01
C ALA A 94 -1.84 4.33 -6.81
N LEU A 95 -2.48 3.19 -7.12
CA LEU A 95 -1.89 2.16 -7.98
C LEU A 95 -1.59 2.69 -9.39
N GLN A 96 -2.51 3.43 -10.00
CA GLN A 96 -2.29 4.01 -11.33
C GLN A 96 -1.16 5.03 -11.34
N ARG A 97 -1.04 5.86 -10.30
CA ARG A 97 0.11 6.77 -10.14
C ARG A 97 1.43 5.99 -10.02
N ALA A 98 1.43 4.90 -9.26
CA ALA A 98 2.62 4.06 -9.14
C ALA A 98 3.00 3.44 -10.50
N LEU A 99 2.03 2.84 -11.21
CA LEU A 99 2.26 2.26 -12.54
C LEU A 99 2.75 3.30 -13.56
N ALA A 100 2.26 4.54 -13.49
CA ALA A 100 2.70 5.63 -14.37
C ALA A 100 4.11 6.15 -14.03
N ALA A 101 4.61 5.93 -12.80
CA ALA A 101 5.93 6.39 -12.37
C ALA A 101 7.09 5.56 -12.96
N GLY A 102 6.80 4.47 -13.66
CA GLY A 102 7.77 3.82 -14.53
C GLY A 102 7.49 2.35 -14.81
N PRO A 103 8.24 1.73 -15.73
CA PRO A 103 8.20 0.29 -15.92
C PRO A 103 8.60 -0.41 -14.63
N TRP A 104 7.74 -1.29 -14.15
CA TRP A 104 7.99 -2.18 -13.02
C TRP A 104 8.28 -3.58 -13.56
N ASP A 105 9.24 -4.25 -12.94
CA ASP A 105 9.48 -5.68 -13.15
C ASP A 105 8.42 -6.44 -12.32
N LEU A 106 7.24 -6.67 -12.93
CA LEU A 106 6.08 -7.35 -12.31
C LEU A 106 6.15 -8.87 -12.42
#